data_AF-A0A9N9YIQ7-F1
#
_entry.id   AF-A0A9N9YIQ7-F1
#
_cell.length_a   1.000
_cell.length_b   1.000
_cell.length_c   1.000
_cell.angle_alpha   90.00
_cell.angle_beta   90.00
_cell.angle_gamma   90.00
#
_symmetry.space_group_name_H-M   'P 1'
#
loop_
_entity.id
_entity.type
_entity.pdbx_description
1 polymer ?
#
loop_
_entity_poly.entity_id
_entity_poly.type
_entity_poly.pdbx_seq_one_letter_code
_entity_poly.pdbx_strand_id
1 'polypeptide(L)'
;MAESPVKTEGDAAPRPKAGYKSWKKKYRKMRISFEHKMHEGEDIFKQEAKAQATVKRLAIENEYESTASNILLEINNSPQIPLERRVNISLPPSKSSDRIHPIDQDYENQKELPLKRLEDLIHDVPHQPYRLAKESDPQLVAELEKSEGDNYPAHFLCADDIDNYLHLIDQNMEPENPVPTLAPLAHPTTNPPLH
;
A
#
# COMPACT_ATOMS: atom_id res chain seq x y z
N MET A 1 86.23 2.25 51.03
CA MET A 1 85.35 1.84 49.92
C MET A 1 84.64 0.59 50.38
N ALA A 2 83.33 0.66 50.57
CA ALA A 2 82.55 -0.34 51.30
C ALA A 2 82.21 -1.54 50.41
N GLU A 3 82.40 -2.73 50.96
CA GLU A 3 81.94 -4.01 50.44
C GLU A 3 80.42 -4.04 50.23
N SER A 4 79.98 -4.76 49.21
CA SER A 4 78.57 -5.16 49.04
C SER A 4 78.46 -6.68 49.05
N PRO A 5 77.73 -7.26 50.01
CA PRO A 5 77.15 -8.58 49.84
C PRO A 5 75.62 -8.57 49.94
N VAL A 6 75.02 -9.26 48.96
CA VAL A 6 73.81 -10.10 48.93
C VAL A 6 72.74 -9.93 50.04
N LYS A 7 71.47 -9.77 49.60
CA LYS A 7 70.20 -10.28 50.17
C LYS A 7 69.07 -9.86 49.23
N THR A 8 68.00 -10.58 48.93
CA THR A 8 67.51 -11.96 49.11
C THR A 8 66.23 -12.04 48.27
N GLU A 9 65.83 -13.25 47.92
CA GLU A 9 64.63 -13.62 47.19
C GLU A 9 63.32 -13.00 47.70
N GLY A 10 62.32 -12.99 46.82
CA GLY A 10 60.92 -13.11 47.21
C GLY A 10 60.09 -11.85 47.03
N ASP A 11 59.47 -11.69 45.85
CA ASP A 11 58.01 -11.68 45.79
C ASP A 11 57.58 -11.91 44.34
N ALA A 12 57.10 -13.12 44.06
CA ALA A 12 56.32 -13.37 42.86
C ALA A 12 54.98 -12.64 43.04
N ALA A 13 54.97 -11.34 42.72
CA ALA A 13 53.77 -10.53 42.78
C ALA A 13 52.62 -11.27 42.07
N PRO A 14 51.49 -11.55 42.75
CA PRO A 14 50.37 -12.19 42.11
C PRO A 14 49.81 -11.20 41.12
N ARG A 15 50.07 -11.41 39.82
CA ARG A 15 49.37 -10.69 38.75
C ARG A 15 47.88 -10.79 39.06
N PRO A 16 47.16 -9.66 39.26
CA PRO A 16 45.79 -9.72 39.72
C PRO A 16 45.00 -10.51 38.67
N LYS A 17 44.33 -11.58 39.09
CA LYS A 17 43.46 -12.40 38.25
C LYS A 17 42.18 -11.62 37.89
N ALA A 18 42.32 -10.43 37.30
CA ALA A 18 41.25 -9.74 36.60
C ALA A 18 41.01 -10.33 35.18
N GLY A 19 41.41 -11.59 34.95
CA GLY A 19 41.89 -12.02 33.63
C GLY A 19 41.12 -13.14 32.89
N TYR A 20 40.01 -13.69 33.41
CA TYR A 20 39.30 -14.74 32.62
C TYR A 20 37.77 -14.73 32.68
N LYS A 21 37.18 -14.35 33.82
CA LYS A 21 35.72 -14.40 34.01
C LYS A 21 35.00 -13.10 33.62
N SER A 22 35.68 -11.96 33.64
CA SER A 22 35.10 -10.64 33.32
C SER A 22 34.82 -10.47 31.82
N TRP A 23 35.75 -10.88 30.95
CA TRP A 23 35.57 -10.78 29.49
C TRP A 23 34.55 -11.78 28.96
N LYS A 24 34.48 -13.00 29.51
CA LYS A 24 33.39 -13.96 29.21
C LYS A 24 32.03 -13.43 29.63
N LYS A 25 31.94 -12.78 30.80
CA LYS A 25 30.70 -12.16 31.29
C LYS A 25 30.32 -10.94 30.44
N LYS A 26 31.29 -10.11 30.03
CA LYS A 26 31.11 -8.99 29.10
C LYS A 26 30.62 -9.48 27.73
N TYR A 27 31.26 -10.50 27.17
CA TYR A 27 30.86 -11.11 25.91
C TYR A 27 29.45 -11.70 25.98
N ARG A 28 29.10 -12.41 27.06
CA ARG A 28 27.75 -12.95 27.24
C ARG A 28 26.69 -11.84 27.27
N LYS A 29 26.96 -10.73 27.96
CA LYS A 29 26.08 -9.55 27.95
C LYS A 29 25.98 -8.92 26.56
N MET A 30 27.11 -8.77 25.88
CA MET A 30 27.16 -8.21 24.53
C MET A 30 26.41 -9.10 23.53
N ARG A 31 26.54 -10.43 23.63
CA ARG A 31 25.82 -11.40 22.79
C ARG A 31 24.31 -11.32 23.02
N ILE A 32 23.86 -11.25 24.28
CA ILE A 32 22.43 -11.11 24.60
C ILE A 32 21.89 -9.79 24.05
N SER A 33 22.63 -8.69 24.25
CA SER A 33 22.22 -7.39 23.71
C SER A 33 22.19 -7.36 22.18
N PHE A 34 23.15 -8.04 21.53
CA PHE A 34 23.20 -8.17 20.08
C PHE A 34 22.02 -9.00 19.56
N GLU A 35 21.76 -10.15 20.17
CA GLU A 35 20.65 -11.03 19.82
C GLU A 35 19.31 -10.32 20.00
N HIS A 36 19.15 -9.56 21.09
CA HIS A 36 17.96 -8.74 21.32
C HIS A 36 17.80 -7.66 20.25
N LYS A 37 18.87 -6.93 19.92
CA LYS A 37 18.84 -5.87 18.89
C LYS A 37 18.61 -6.42 17.48
N MET A 38 19.15 -7.60 17.18
CA MET A 38 18.88 -8.30 15.92
C MET A 38 17.42 -8.70 15.82
N HIS A 39 16.85 -9.25 16.89
CA HIS A 39 15.44 -9.63 16.91
C HIS A 39 14.52 -8.41 16.76
N GLU A 40 14.80 -7.32 17.47
CA GLU A 40 14.09 -6.04 17.29
C GLU A 40 14.20 -5.53 15.84
N GLY A 41 15.38 -5.63 15.24
CA GLY A 41 15.61 -5.22 13.85
C GLY A 41 14.81 -6.06 12.85
N GLU A 42 14.78 -7.38 13.03
CA GLU A 42 13.97 -8.29 12.21
C GLU A 42 12.47 -8.00 12.33
N ASP A 43 12.00 -7.71 13.54
CA ASP A 43 10.59 -7.39 13.76
C ASP A 43 10.19 -6.04 13.17
N ILE A 44 11.06 -5.02 13.29
CA ILE A 44 10.86 -3.72 12.64
C ILE A 44 10.83 -3.89 11.12
N PHE A 45 11.74 -4.69 10.54
CA PHE A 45 11.76 -4.95 9.11
C PHE A 45 10.46 -5.62 8.62
N LYS A 46 9.93 -6.60 9.36
CA LYS A 46 8.63 -7.22 9.05
C LYS A 46 7.49 -6.22 9.13
N GLN A 47 7.51 -5.32 10.12
CA GLN A 47 6.51 -4.26 10.24
C GLN A 47 6.59 -3.26 9.10
N GLU A 48 7.80 -2.86 8.70
CA GLU A 48 8.03 -1.99 7.55
C GLU A 48 7.53 -2.62 6.26
N ALA A 49 7.84 -3.89 6.02
CA ALA A 49 7.36 -4.61 4.83
C ALA A 49 5.82 -4.65 4.76
N LYS A 50 5.15 -4.90 5.90
CA LYS A 50 3.69 -4.84 5.99
C LYS A 50 3.16 -3.43 5.75
N ALA A 51 3.77 -2.42 6.37
CA ALA A 51 3.39 -1.03 6.19
C ALA A 51 3.52 -0.61 4.72
N GLN A 52 4.64 -0.94 4.07
CA GLN A 52 4.86 -0.67 2.65
C GLN A 52 3.82 -1.37 1.76
N ALA A 53 3.47 -2.64 2.05
CA ALA A 53 2.41 -3.33 1.32
C ALA A 53 1.05 -2.65 1.49
N THR A 54 0.70 -2.21 2.71
CA THR A 54 -0.55 -1.49 2.95
C THR A 54 -0.59 -0.12 2.26
N VAL A 55 0.52 0.61 2.23
CA VAL A 55 0.63 1.90 1.53
C VAL A 55 0.42 1.71 0.03
N LYS A 56 1.04 0.69 -0.57
CA LYS A 56 0.84 0.37 -1.99
C LYS A 56 -0.61 0.02 -2.29
N ARG A 57 -1.23 -0.83 -1.46
CA ARG A 57 -2.65 -1.19 -1.61
C ARG A 57 -3.56 0.04 -1.57
N LEU A 58 -3.36 0.90 -0.57
CA LEU A 58 -4.14 2.14 -0.43
C LEU A 58 -3.89 3.10 -1.59
N ALA A 59 -2.66 3.18 -2.10
CA ALA A 59 -2.36 4.02 -3.26
C ALA A 59 -3.13 3.57 -4.51
N ILE A 60 -3.17 2.25 -4.77
CA ILE A 60 -3.93 1.67 -5.89
C ILE A 60 -5.44 1.89 -5.72
N GLU A 61 -5.96 1.64 -4.52
CA GLU A 61 -7.39 1.85 -4.19
C GLU A 61 -7.79 3.32 -4.43
N ASN A 62 -6.97 4.26 -3.93
CA ASN A 62 -7.19 5.70 -4.15
C ASN A 62 -7.05 6.11 -5.63
N GLU A 63 -6.10 5.52 -6.37
CA GLU A 63 -5.92 5.78 -7.79
C GLU A 63 -7.15 5.32 -8.59
N TYR A 64 -7.69 4.14 -8.27
CA TYR A 64 -8.91 3.63 -8.87
C TYR A 64 -10.12 4.50 -8.54
N GLU A 65 -10.32 4.85 -7.26
CA GLU A 65 -11.40 5.74 -6.83
C GLU A 65 -11.30 7.12 -7.48
N SER A 66 -10.10 7.70 -7.53
CA SER A 66 -9.83 8.98 -8.20
C SER A 66 -10.10 8.90 -9.70
N THR A 67 -9.65 7.83 -10.37
CA THR A 67 -9.86 7.64 -11.82
C THR A 67 -11.34 7.48 -12.14
N ALA A 68 -12.06 6.64 -11.38
CA ALA A 68 -13.50 6.48 -11.54
C ALA A 68 -14.24 7.80 -11.29
N SER A 69 -13.87 8.54 -10.23
CA SER A 69 -14.43 9.86 -9.93
C SER A 69 -14.15 10.87 -11.04
N ASN A 70 -12.92 10.91 -11.57
CA ASN A 70 -12.52 11.82 -12.65
C ASN A 70 -13.29 11.53 -13.94
N ILE A 71 -13.42 10.28 -14.35
CA ILE A 71 -14.20 9.91 -15.55
C ILE A 71 -15.67 10.31 -15.39
N LEU A 72 -16.28 10.02 -14.25
CA LEU A 72 -17.67 10.42 -13.98
C LEU A 72 -17.82 11.94 -13.96
N LEU A 73 -16.83 12.67 -13.44
CA LEU A 73 -16.81 14.13 -13.43
C LEU A 73 -16.64 14.70 -14.85
N GLU A 74 -15.79 14.11 -15.69
CA GLU A 74 -15.65 14.47 -17.11
C GLU A 74 -16.95 14.24 -17.87
N ILE A 75 -17.61 13.11 -17.65
CA ILE A 75 -18.93 12.81 -18.23
C ILE A 75 -19.93 13.88 -17.79
N ASN A 76 -20.01 14.18 -16.49
CA ASN A 76 -20.91 15.19 -15.94
C ASN A 76 -20.65 16.59 -16.53
N ASN A 77 -19.40 16.93 -16.81
CA ASN A 77 -19.01 18.21 -17.42
C ASN A 77 -19.08 18.22 -18.95
N SER A 78 -19.49 17.11 -19.58
CA SER A 78 -19.61 17.02 -21.03
C SER A 78 -20.58 18.06 -21.60
N PRO A 79 -20.24 18.73 -22.72
CA PRO A 79 -21.11 19.72 -23.36
C PRO A 79 -22.42 19.11 -23.89
N GLN A 80 -22.49 17.78 -24.02
CA GLN A 80 -23.70 17.08 -24.47
C GLN A 80 -24.73 16.89 -23.34
N ILE A 81 -24.33 17.03 -22.07
CA ILE A 81 -25.24 16.92 -20.92
C ILE A 81 -25.79 18.31 -20.59
N PRO A 82 -27.13 18.51 -20.67
CA PRO A 82 -27.79 19.75 -20.28
C PRO A 82 -27.54 20.08 -18.80
N LEU A 83 -27.47 21.36 -18.46
CA LEU A 83 -27.13 21.85 -17.11
C LEU A 83 -28.07 21.28 -16.04
N GLU A 84 -29.36 21.12 -16.37
CA GLU A 84 -30.40 20.62 -15.48
C GLU A 84 -30.22 19.13 -15.12
N ARG A 85 -29.38 18.41 -15.86
CA ARG A 85 -29.02 17.01 -15.61
C ARG A 85 -27.65 16.86 -14.97
N ARG A 86 -26.86 17.93 -14.91
CA ARG A 86 -25.55 17.90 -14.28
C ARG A 86 -25.70 17.89 -12.77
N VAL A 87 -24.82 17.16 -12.10
CA VAL A 87 -24.84 16.97 -10.65
C VAL A 87 -23.73 17.77 -10.01
N ASN A 88 -24.06 18.57 -9.00
CA ASN A 88 -23.08 19.21 -8.14
C ASN A 88 -22.71 18.26 -6.99
N ILE A 89 -21.44 17.85 -6.95
CA ILE A 89 -20.87 16.93 -5.95
C ILE A 89 -20.09 17.71 -4.87
N SER A 90 -20.01 19.04 -4.97
CA SER A 90 -19.25 19.87 -4.04
C SER A 90 -19.87 19.80 -2.65
N LEU A 91 -19.06 19.45 -1.65
CA LEU A 91 -19.51 19.39 -0.26
C LEU A 91 -19.56 20.80 0.32
N PRO A 92 -20.51 21.09 1.23
CA PRO A 92 -20.52 22.36 1.93
C PRO A 92 -19.23 22.50 2.75
N PRO A 93 -18.50 23.64 2.64
CA PRO A 93 -17.24 23.83 3.34
C PRO A 93 -17.44 23.69 4.86
N SER A 94 -16.53 22.98 5.52
CA SER A 94 -16.62 22.78 6.96
C SER A 94 -16.50 24.11 7.69
N LYS A 95 -17.51 24.46 8.49
CA LYS A 95 -17.53 25.68 9.32
C LYS A 95 -16.46 25.71 10.41
N SER A 96 -15.75 24.60 10.64
CA SER A 96 -14.75 24.47 11.70
C SER A 96 -13.35 24.91 11.28
N SER A 97 -13.09 25.15 10.00
CA SER A 97 -11.78 25.59 9.52
C SER A 97 -11.87 27.01 8.95
N ASP A 98 -11.14 27.95 9.56
CA ASP A 98 -11.00 29.34 9.07
C ASP A 98 -10.33 29.45 7.69
N ARG A 99 -9.83 28.34 7.15
CA ARG A 99 -9.14 28.27 5.86
C ARG A 99 -10.00 27.48 4.88
N ILE A 100 -10.48 28.17 3.85
CA ILE A 100 -11.14 27.57 2.69
C ILE A 100 -10.04 26.99 1.79
N HIS A 101 -10.15 25.71 1.41
CA HIS A 101 -9.23 25.13 0.44
C HIS A 101 -9.45 25.77 -0.95
N PRO A 102 -8.42 25.91 -1.80
CA PRO A 102 -8.58 26.45 -3.15
C PRO A 102 -9.65 25.74 -3.99
N ILE A 103 -9.89 24.46 -3.72
CA ILE A 103 -10.93 23.64 -4.38
C ILE A 103 -12.34 24.09 -3.99
N ASP A 104 -12.53 24.59 -2.77
CA ASP A 104 -13.82 25.01 -2.23
C ASP A 104 -14.13 26.49 -2.49
N GLN A 105 -13.20 27.22 -3.12
CA GLN A 105 -13.30 28.66 -3.32
C GLN A 105 -14.47 29.05 -4.25
N ASP A 106 -14.77 28.19 -5.23
CA ASP A 106 -15.84 28.40 -6.21
C ASP A 106 -17.20 27.85 -5.76
N TYR A 107 -17.30 27.28 -4.55
CA TYR A 107 -18.52 26.66 -4.04
C TYR A 107 -19.75 27.57 -4.12
N GLU A 108 -19.61 28.85 -3.74
CA GLU A 108 -20.74 29.79 -3.77
C GLU A 108 -21.19 30.12 -5.20
N ASN A 109 -20.29 30.18 -6.18
CA ASN A 109 -20.66 30.37 -7.59
C ASN A 109 -21.38 29.14 -8.14
N GLN A 110 -20.96 27.94 -7.75
CA GLN A 110 -21.56 26.70 -8.21
C GLN A 110 -22.93 26.42 -7.57
N LYS A 111 -23.18 26.95 -6.37
CA LYS A 111 -24.45 26.84 -5.64
C LYS A 111 -25.61 27.57 -6.33
N GLU A 112 -25.30 28.63 -7.09
CA GLU A 112 -26.29 29.42 -7.83
C GLU A 112 -26.65 28.81 -9.19
N LEU A 113 -25.86 27.85 -9.68
CA LEU A 113 -26.16 27.15 -10.93
C LEU A 113 -27.37 26.22 -10.74
N PRO A 114 -28.25 26.07 -11.74
CA PRO A 114 -29.41 25.18 -11.70
C PRO A 114 -28.99 23.70 -11.89
N LEU A 115 -28.08 23.23 -11.05
CA LEU A 115 -27.57 21.87 -11.04
C LEU A 115 -28.39 21.04 -10.05
N LYS A 116 -28.60 19.76 -10.36
CA LYS A 116 -29.12 18.82 -9.37
C LYS A 116 -28.09 18.65 -8.27
N ARG A 117 -28.50 18.71 -7.02
CA ARG A 117 -27.57 18.51 -5.91
C ARG A 117 -27.40 17.03 -5.63
N LEU A 118 -26.24 16.66 -5.09
CA LEU A 118 -25.99 15.32 -4.59
C LEU A 118 -27.06 14.87 -3.58
N GLU A 119 -27.55 15.77 -2.72
CA GLU A 119 -28.62 15.49 -1.76
C GLU A 119 -29.93 15.05 -2.43
N ASP A 120 -30.32 15.72 -3.52
CA ASP A 120 -31.52 15.38 -4.29
C ASP A 120 -31.33 14.03 -4.99
N LEU A 121 -30.15 13.79 -5.57
CA LEU A 121 -29.82 12.52 -6.22
C LEU A 121 -29.87 11.35 -5.24
N ILE A 122 -29.37 11.53 -4.02
CA ILE A 122 -29.39 10.51 -2.97
C ILE A 122 -30.82 10.15 -2.55
N HIS A 123 -31.75 11.11 -2.65
CA HIS A 123 -33.15 10.87 -2.34
C HIS A 123 -33.91 10.24 -3.51
N ASP A 124 -33.64 10.70 -4.72
CA ASP A 124 -34.32 10.25 -5.95
C ASP A 124 -33.90 8.84 -6.38
N VAL A 125 -32.64 8.47 -6.14
CA VAL A 125 -32.10 7.17 -6.54
C VAL A 125 -32.22 6.20 -5.36
N PRO A 126 -32.94 5.07 -5.52
CA PRO A 126 -33.01 4.06 -4.49
C PRO A 126 -31.63 3.42 -4.30
N HIS A 127 -30.94 3.79 -3.22
CA HIS A 127 -29.69 3.19 -2.84
C HIS A 127 -29.92 1.98 -1.93
N GLN A 128 -29.41 0.82 -2.32
CA GLN A 128 -29.30 -0.32 -1.42
C GLN A 128 -27.86 -0.45 -0.94
N PRO A 129 -27.61 -0.41 0.39
CA PRO A 129 -26.30 -0.75 0.92
C PRO A 129 -25.98 -2.20 0.55
N TYR A 130 -24.70 -2.49 0.30
CA TYR A 130 -24.22 -3.81 -0.15
C TYR A 130 -24.78 -4.99 0.67
N ARG A 131 -24.94 -4.82 1.99
CA ARG A 131 -25.53 -5.85 2.86
C ARG A 131 -26.99 -6.19 2.50
N LEU A 132 -27.79 -5.19 2.18
CA LEU A 132 -29.18 -5.39 1.75
C LEU A 132 -29.25 -5.90 0.31
N ALA A 133 -28.32 -5.46 -0.56
CA ALA A 133 -28.21 -6.00 -1.91
C ALA A 133 -27.93 -7.51 -1.90
N LYS A 134 -27.12 -8.00 -0.96
CA LYS A 134 -26.84 -9.44 -0.77
C LYS A 134 -28.08 -10.26 -0.44
N GLU A 135 -29.07 -9.66 0.21
CA GLU A 135 -30.33 -10.31 0.56
C GLU A 135 -31.37 -10.21 -0.56
N SER A 136 -31.43 -9.07 -1.26
CA SER A 136 -32.43 -8.82 -2.30
C SER A 136 -32.06 -9.36 -3.68
N ASP A 137 -30.78 -9.27 -4.04
CA ASP A 137 -30.25 -9.73 -5.33
C ASP A 137 -28.89 -10.44 -5.13
N PRO A 138 -28.92 -11.70 -4.71
CA PRO A 138 -27.70 -12.48 -4.49
C PRO A 138 -26.93 -12.77 -5.78
N GLN A 139 -27.57 -12.71 -6.96
CA GLN A 139 -26.90 -12.96 -8.24
C GLN A 139 -25.97 -11.81 -8.60
N LEU A 140 -26.43 -10.57 -8.45
CA LEU A 140 -25.59 -9.38 -8.65
C LEU A 140 -24.40 -9.37 -7.70
N VAL A 141 -24.60 -9.73 -6.44
CA VAL A 141 -23.51 -9.80 -5.46
C VAL A 141 -22.52 -10.92 -5.79
N ALA A 142 -22.99 -12.05 -6.30
CA ALA A 142 -22.11 -13.14 -6.74
C ALA A 142 -21.26 -12.74 -7.97
N GLU A 143 -21.75 -11.87 -8.84
CA GLU A 143 -20.99 -11.33 -9.97
C GLU A 143 -19.89 -10.34 -9.52
N LEU A 144 -20.17 -9.57 -8.47
CA LEU A 144 -19.21 -8.66 -7.85
C LEU A 144 -18.20 -9.38 -6.93
N GLU A 145 -18.56 -10.55 -6.40
CA GLU A 145 -17.68 -11.41 -5.62
C GLU A 145 -16.71 -12.17 -6.54
N LYS A 146 -15.60 -12.63 -5.97
CA LYS A 146 -14.58 -13.42 -6.67
C LYS A 146 -15.19 -14.76 -7.15
N SER A 147 -14.95 -15.13 -8.41
CA SER A 147 -15.21 -16.47 -8.96
C SER A 147 -14.32 -17.52 -8.29
N GLU A 148 -14.83 -18.76 -8.17
CA GLU A 148 -14.06 -19.87 -7.63
C GLU A 148 -12.81 -20.15 -8.51
N GLY A 149 -11.63 -19.73 -8.02
CA GLY A 149 -10.34 -19.91 -8.69
C GLY A 149 -9.58 -18.61 -9.00
N ASP A 150 -10.24 -17.45 -9.06
CA ASP A 150 -9.58 -16.21 -9.50
C ASP A 150 -9.12 -15.36 -8.32
N ASN A 151 -7.90 -14.82 -8.24
CA ASN A 151 -7.48 -14.06 -7.05
C ASN A 151 -8.23 -12.75 -6.81
N TYR A 152 -8.89 -12.22 -7.83
CA TYR A 152 -9.60 -10.94 -7.79
C TYR A 152 -11.00 -11.09 -8.41
N PRO A 153 -11.95 -10.19 -8.09
CA PRO A 153 -13.26 -10.15 -8.74
C PRO A 153 -13.15 -10.03 -10.26
N ALA A 154 -14.15 -10.52 -11.00
CA ALA A 154 -14.14 -10.58 -12.47
C ALA A 154 -13.87 -9.24 -13.19
N HIS A 155 -14.10 -8.11 -12.51
CA HIS A 155 -13.89 -6.77 -13.06
C HIS A 155 -12.55 -6.14 -12.69
N PHE A 156 -11.72 -6.81 -11.88
CA PHE A 156 -10.45 -6.31 -11.41
C PHE A 156 -9.31 -6.83 -12.29
N LEU A 157 -8.74 -5.95 -13.11
CA LEU A 157 -7.54 -6.24 -13.90
C LEU A 157 -6.29 -5.97 -13.03
N CYS A 158 -5.50 -7.01 -12.75
CA CYS A 158 -4.20 -6.82 -12.10
C CYS A 158 -3.18 -6.27 -13.10
N ALA A 159 -2.08 -5.71 -12.59
CA ALA A 159 -0.94 -5.30 -13.42
C ALA A 159 -0.41 -6.48 -14.26
N ASP A 160 -0.35 -7.66 -13.67
CA ASP A 160 0.03 -8.91 -14.35
C ASP A 160 -0.93 -9.27 -15.50
N ASP A 161 -2.24 -9.03 -15.33
CA ASP A 161 -3.26 -9.30 -16.36
C ASP A 161 -3.15 -8.32 -17.53
N ILE A 162 -2.84 -7.06 -17.24
CA ILE A 162 -2.58 -6.02 -18.24
C ILE A 162 -1.32 -6.37 -19.04
N ASP A 163 -0.23 -6.75 -18.37
CA ASP A 163 1.02 -7.14 -19.02
C ASP A 163 0.82 -8.40 -19.89
N ASN A 164 0.04 -9.37 -19.41
CA ASN A 164 -0.36 -10.55 -20.18
C ASN A 164 -1.16 -10.16 -21.45
N TYR A 165 -2.12 -9.24 -21.33
CA TYR A 165 -2.89 -8.75 -22.46
C TYR A 165 -2.02 -8.03 -23.49
N LEU A 166 -1.12 -7.15 -23.04
CA LEU A 166 -0.16 -6.45 -23.92
C LEU A 166 0.75 -7.45 -24.64
N HIS A 167 1.29 -8.43 -23.93
CA HIS A 167 2.11 -9.48 -24.53
C HIS A 167 1.35 -10.28 -25.61
N LEU A 168 0.06 -10.58 -25.40
CA LEU A 168 -0.76 -11.24 -26.43
C LEU A 168 -1.00 -10.37 -27.66
N ILE A 169 -1.19 -9.06 -27.49
CA ILE A 169 -1.27 -8.12 -28.61
C ILE A 169 0.04 -8.11 -29.39
N ASP A 170 1.17 -7.99 -28.69
CA ASP A 170 2.50 -7.93 -29.32
C ASP A 170 2.80 -9.22 -30.09
N GLN A 171 2.46 -10.38 -29.55
CA GLN A 171 2.59 -11.66 -30.26
C GLN A 171 1.74 -11.73 -31.54
N ASN A 172 0.54 -11.14 -31.52
CA ASN A 172 -0.34 -11.13 -32.68
C ASN A 172 0.11 -10.12 -33.75
N MET A 173 0.80 -9.05 -33.36
CA MET A 173 1.24 -7.99 -34.26
C MET A 173 2.63 -8.28 -34.86
N GLU A 174 3.59 -8.75 -34.05
CA GLU A 174 4.98 -9.01 -34.46
C GLU A 174 5.52 -10.33 -33.87
N PRO A 175 5.10 -11.50 -34.41
CA PRO A 175 5.48 -12.80 -33.86
C PRO A 175 6.98 -13.14 -34.02
N GLU A 176 7.68 -12.52 -34.98
CA GLU A 176 9.08 -12.82 -35.26
C GLU A 176 10.08 -12.03 -34.40
N ASN A 177 9.63 -10.96 -33.71
CA ASN A 177 10.50 -10.12 -32.89
C ASN A 177 9.86 -9.74 -31.56
N PRO A 178 9.71 -10.70 -30.62
CA PRO A 178 9.02 -10.47 -29.37
C PRO A 178 9.76 -9.43 -28.51
N VAL A 179 9.02 -8.41 -28.06
CA VAL A 179 9.52 -7.38 -27.16
C VAL A 179 9.74 -7.99 -25.76
N PRO A 180 10.82 -7.63 -25.03
CA PRO A 180 11.00 -8.06 -23.65
C PRO A 180 9.80 -7.63 -22.79
N THR A 181 9.13 -8.61 -22.19
CA THR A 181 7.91 -8.38 -21.39
C THR A 181 8.06 -8.90 -19.96
N LEU A 182 7.34 -8.27 -19.03
CA LEU A 182 7.18 -8.71 -17.64
C LEU A 182 5.97 -9.66 -17.45
N ALA A 183 5.20 -9.89 -18.52
CA ALA A 183 4.02 -10.74 -18.51
C ALA A 183 4.32 -12.13 -17.90
N PRO A 184 3.59 -12.56 -16.85
CA PRO A 184 3.74 -13.90 -16.29
C PRO A 184 3.58 -15.03 -17.33
N LEU A 185 2.69 -14.86 -18.31
CA LEU A 185 2.49 -15.83 -19.40
C LEU A 185 3.73 -16.04 -20.27
N ALA A 186 4.62 -15.04 -20.38
CA ALA A 186 5.87 -15.16 -21.10
C ALA A 186 6.95 -15.90 -20.28
N HIS A 187 6.80 -15.97 -18.96
CA HIS A 187 7.76 -16.57 -18.02
C HIS A 187 7.11 -17.60 -17.08
N PRO A 188 6.49 -18.67 -17.62
CA PRO A 188 5.73 -19.65 -16.82
C PRO A 188 6.58 -20.45 -15.83
N THR A 189 7.90 -20.45 -16.01
CA THR A 189 8.86 -21.11 -15.10
C THR A 189 9.21 -20.27 -13.87
N THR A 190 9.10 -18.95 -13.97
CA THR A 190 9.44 -17.99 -12.90
C THR A 190 8.18 -17.57 -12.14
N ASN A 191 7.06 -17.39 -12.83
CA ASN A 191 5.75 -17.10 -12.26
C ASN A 191 4.77 -18.21 -12.65
N PRO A 192 4.63 -19.28 -11.85
CA PRO A 192 3.63 -20.30 -12.11
C PRO A 192 2.22 -19.68 -12.05
N PRO A 193 1.28 -20.10 -12.91
CA PRO A 193 -0.09 -19.61 -12.87
C PRO A 193 -0.67 -19.90 -11.48
N LEU A 194 -1.09 -18.84 -10.79
CA LEU A 194 -1.73 -18.93 -9.49
C LEU A 194 -3.17 -19.39 -9.72
N HIS A 195 -3.44 -20.65 -9.39
CA HIS A 195 -4.79 -21.24 -9.30
C HIS A 195 -5.50 -20.84 -8.00
#